data_AF-A0A7L3DLU0-F1
#
_entry.id   AF-A0A7L3DLU0-F1
#
_cell.length_a   1.000
_cell.length_b   1.000
_cell.length_c   1.000
_cell.angle_alpha   90.00
_cell.angle_beta   90.00
_cell.angle_gamma   90.00
#
_symmetry.space_group_name_H-M   'P 1'
#
loop_
_entity.id
_entity.type
_entity.pdbx_description
1 polymer ?
#
loop_
_entity_poly.entity_id
_entity_poly.type
_entity_poly.pdbx_seq_one_letter_code
_entity_poly.pdbx_strand_id
1 'polypeptide(L)'
;LRSLLLMLVLALTVRSSPHGRVGHPRPSKDGGSARFREGCLNQKDLKFPTTVKVDIRISNPDHTFRVVHDVRNRSLAPWDYRLDEDPDRFPQVIAHAKCRLSGCVDSLGQEDHSLNSVPIQQEILVLRREQRGCQPTYHLEKKVITVGCTCVAPIVHHQS
;
A
#
# COMPACT_ATOMS: atom_id res chain seq x y z
N LEU A 1 23.29 29.13 -54.53
CA LEU A 1 23.12 27.95 -53.66
C LEU A 1 22.45 26.88 -54.51
N ARG A 2 23.16 25.97 -55.20
CA ARG A 2 24.02 24.89 -54.69
C ARG A 2 23.33 24.09 -53.58
N SER A 3 22.53 23.10 -53.93
CA SER A 3 22.83 21.68 -53.65
C SER A 3 21.69 20.79 -54.16
N LEU A 4 22.01 20.05 -55.22
CA LEU A 4 21.24 18.96 -55.80
C LEU A 4 21.30 17.70 -54.90
N LEU A 5 20.49 16.70 -55.26
CA LEU A 5 20.54 15.28 -54.89
C LEU A 5 19.94 14.94 -53.50
N LEU A 6 18.78 14.27 -53.35
CA LEU A 6 18.23 13.13 -54.10
C LEU A 6 19.29 12.02 -54.31
N MET A 7 19.71 11.40 -53.21
CA MET A 7 20.40 10.09 -53.19
C MET A 7 19.69 9.23 -52.13
N LEU A 8 18.85 8.31 -52.56
CA LEU A 8 19.21 6.91 -52.83
C LEU A 8 19.24 6.06 -51.56
N VAL A 9 18.10 5.38 -51.39
CA VAL A 9 17.98 4.01 -50.89
C VAL A 9 19.29 3.24 -51.09
N LEU A 10 20.00 2.91 -50.02
CA LEU A 10 20.92 1.78 -50.02
C LEU A 10 20.37 0.69 -49.11
N ALA A 11 19.53 -0.14 -49.74
CA ALA A 11 19.43 -1.55 -49.40
C ALA A 11 20.81 -2.18 -49.67
N LEU A 12 21.47 -2.69 -48.63
CA LEU A 12 22.60 -3.60 -48.81
C LEU A 12 22.13 -5.03 -48.56
N THR A 13 21.98 -5.73 -49.69
CA THR A 13 21.78 -7.16 -49.81
C THR A 13 23.06 -7.94 -49.51
N VAL A 14 22.95 -8.90 -48.61
CA VAL A 14 23.48 -10.28 -48.62
C VAL A 14 24.90 -10.54 -49.16
N ARG A 15 25.76 -11.12 -48.30
CA ARG A 15 26.71 -12.18 -48.67
C ARG A 15 26.68 -13.32 -47.63
N SER A 16 26.08 -14.44 -48.02
CA SER A 16 26.29 -15.77 -47.45
C SER A 16 27.46 -16.47 -48.14
N SER A 17 28.33 -17.16 -47.40
CA SER A 17 29.21 -18.25 -47.89
C SER A 17 29.86 -19.00 -46.70
N PRO A 18 30.31 -20.26 -46.85
CA PRO A 18 29.96 -21.33 -45.92
C PRO A 18 31.16 -22.04 -45.26
N HIS A 19 30.81 -22.97 -44.37
CA HIS A 19 31.58 -24.13 -43.87
C HIS A 19 32.63 -23.94 -42.76
N GLY A 20 32.39 -24.70 -41.69
CA GLY A 20 33.35 -24.99 -40.63
C GLY A 20 32.68 -25.74 -39.47
N ARG A 21 32.31 -27.01 -39.66
CA ARG A 21 32.05 -27.92 -38.54
C ARG A 21 33.40 -28.33 -37.94
N VAL A 22 33.62 -28.04 -36.67
CA VAL A 22 34.58 -28.76 -35.80
C VAL A 22 33.87 -29.07 -34.49
N GLY A 23 33.94 -30.33 -34.07
CA GLY A 23 33.21 -30.87 -32.93
C GLY A 23 33.96 -30.82 -31.60
N HIS A 24 33.14 -30.92 -30.54
CA HIS A 24 33.38 -31.29 -29.14
C HIS A 24 33.96 -30.26 -28.14
N PRO A 25 33.63 -30.35 -26.82
CA PRO A 25 32.55 -31.07 -26.12
C PRO A 25 31.64 -30.17 -25.23
N ARG A 26 30.49 -30.72 -24.81
CA ARG A 26 29.55 -30.16 -23.80
C ARG A 26 30.27 -29.82 -22.48
N PRO A 27 29.82 -28.75 -21.81
CA PRO A 27 29.65 -28.75 -20.36
C PRO A 27 28.17 -28.63 -20.02
N SER A 28 27.63 -29.68 -19.41
CA SER A 28 26.39 -29.62 -18.63
C SER A 28 26.55 -28.55 -17.54
N LYS A 29 25.71 -27.52 -17.55
CA LYS A 29 25.51 -26.66 -16.39
C LYS A 29 24.05 -26.75 -15.96
N ASP A 30 23.70 -27.98 -15.60
CA ASP A 30 22.68 -28.20 -14.59
C ASP A 30 23.30 -27.84 -13.24
N GLY A 31 22.56 -27.16 -12.36
CA GLY A 31 23.06 -26.79 -11.04
C GLY A 31 23.32 -25.29 -10.86
N GLY A 32 22.24 -24.53 -10.65
CA GLY A 32 22.33 -23.15 -10.16
C GLY A 32 21.09 -22.64 -9.42
N SER A 33 19.93 -23.28 -9.56
CA SER A 33 18.70 -22.85 -8.89
C SER A 33 18.33 -23.69 -7.65
N ALA A 34 19.01 -24.81 -7.42
CA ALA A 34 18.64 -25.75 -6.34
C ALA A 34 19.23 -25.43 -4.95
N ARG A 35 20.16 -24.47 -4.81
CA ARG A 35 20.89 -24.25 -3.54
C ARG A 35 20.29 -23.22 -2.58
N PHE A 36 19.13 -22.64 -2.87
CA PHE A 36 18.43 -21.76 -1.92
C PHE A 36 17.23 -22.44 -1.22
N ARG A 37 17.03 -23.74 -1.45
CA ARG A 37 15.86 -24.48 -0.96
C ARG A 37 16.14 -25.43 0.22
N GLU A 38 17.40 -25.60 0.62
CA GLU A 38 17.80 -26.58 1.65
C GLU A 38 17.79 -26.05 3.10
N GLY A 39 17.44 -24.77 3.32
CA GLY A 39 17.52 -24.15 4.66
C GLY A 39 16.22 -24.12 5.49
N CYS A 40 15.10 -24.65 5.00
CA CYS A 40 13.82 -24.54 5.70
C CYS A 40 13.23 -25.88 6.09
N LEU A 41 13.61 -26.35 7.28
CA LEU A 41 12.98 -27.47 7.95
C LEU A 41 11.70 -26.96 8.65
N ASN A 42 10.55 -27.52 8.26
CA ASN A 42 9.27 -27.27 8.91
C ASN A 42 9.29 -27.87 10.32
N GLN A 43 9.21 -27.03 11.36
CA GLN A 43 9.12 -27.51 12.73
C GLN A 43 7.73 -28.12 12.97
N LYS A 44 7.68 -29.43 13.20
CA LYS A 44 6.47 -30.19 13.54
C LYS A 44 6.21 -30.18 15.05
N ASP A 45 4.92 -30.20 15.38
CA ASP A 45 4.27 -30.59 16.64
C ASP A 45 4.40 -29.65 17.84
N LEU A 46 3.61 -28.56 17.79
CA LEU A 46 3.19 -27.82 18.98
C LEU A 46 1.73 -28.18 19.31
N LYS A 47 1.46 -28.49 20.58
CA LYS A 47 0.15 -28.89 21.13
C LYS A 47 -0.98 -27.85 20.94
N PHE A 48 -0.60 -26.65 20.52
CA PHE A 48 -1.46 -25.56 20.07
C PHE A 48 -0.86 -25.00 18.78
N PRO A 49 -1.67 -24.71 17.74
CA PRO A 49 -1.14 -24.14 16.51
C PRO A 49 -0.57 -22.74 16.77
N THR A 50 0.72 -22.53 16.51
CA THR A 50 1.35 -21.20 16.55
C THR A 50 1.01 -20.35 15.32
N THR A 51 0.42 -20.96 14.30
CA THR A 51 0.04 -20.32 13.05
C THR A 51 -1.41 -20.69 12.70
N VAL A 52 -2.19 -19.70 12.28
CA VAL A 52 -3.58 -19.88 11.87
C VAL A 52 -3.67 -19.59 10.37
N LYS A 53 -4.30 -20.48 9.60
CA LYS A 53 -4.60 -20.22 8.20
C LYS A 53 -5.83 -19.33 8.13
N VAL A 54 -5.67 -18.11 7.59
CA VAL A 54 -6.76 -17.14 7.43
C VAL A 54 -7.15 -17.08 5.95
N ASP A 55 -8.44 -17.30 5.65
CA ASP A 55 -9.02 -17.04 4.32
C ASP A 55 -9.58 -15.60 4.32
N ILE A 56 -8.87 -14.67 3.67
CA ILE A 56 -9.25 -13.26 3.63
C ILE A 56 -10.08 -13.02 2.37
N ARG A 57 -11.40 -12.94 2.53
CA ARG A 57 -12.32 -12.56 1.45
C ARG A 57 -12.48 -11.05 1.44
N ILE A 58 -11.82 -10.37 0.50
CA ILE A 58 -11.90 -8.92 0.34
C ILE A 58 -13.11 -8.58 -0.52
N SER A 59 -14.19 -8.09 0.09
CA SER A 59 -15.34 -7.55 -0.64
C SER A 59 -15.04 -6.15 -1.17
N ASN A 60 -15.44 -5.86 -2.42
CA ASN A 60 -15.18 -4.56 -3.06
C ASN A 60 -16.04 -3.44 -2.41
N PRO A 61 -15.47 -2.33 -1.89
CA PRO A 61 -16.20 -1.38 -1.06
C PRO A 61 -16.79 -0.17 -1.81
N ASP A 62 -16.87 -0.19 -3.14
CA ASP A 62 -17.06 1.02 -4.00
C ASP A 62 -18.17 2.00 -3.53
N HIS A 63 -19.28 1.49 -2.98
CA HIS A 63 -20.35 2.31 -2.42
C HIS A 63 -19.99 3.08 -1.14
N THR A 64 -19.15 2.50 -0.27
CA THR A 64 -18.75 3.13 1.00
C THR A 64 -17.84 4.33 0.79
N PHE A 65 -16.96 4.30 -0.22
CA PHE A 65 -16.05 5.40 -0.52
C PHE A 65 -16.78 6.68 -0.91
N ARG A 66 -17.86 6.59 -1.71
CA ARG A 66 -18.63 7.77 -2.15
C ARG A 66 -19.30 8.50 -0.98
N VAL A 67 -19.86 7.76 -0.02
CA VAL A 67 -20.49 8.33 1.18
C VAL A 67 -19.45 9.04 2.05
N VAL A 68 -18.27 8.45 2.21
CA VAL A 68 -17.18 9.05 3.02
C VAL A 68 -16.66 10.36 2.40
N HIS A 69 -16.55 10.45 1.07
CA HIS A 69 -16.12 11.67 0.39
C HIS A 69 -17.11 12.83 0.56
N ASP A 70 -18.41 12.55 0.53
CA ASP A 70 -19.47 13.54 0.72
C ASP A 70 -19.44 14.12 2.15
N VAL A 71 -19.30 13.26 3.16
CA VAL A 71 -19.33 13.66 4.58
C VAL A 71 -18.13 14.55 4.95
N ARG A 72 -16.93 14.21 4.48
CA ARG A 72 -15.68 14.92 4.87
C ARG A 72 -15.70 16.42 4.57
N ASN A 73 -16.26 16.82 3.42
CA ASN A 73 -16.29 18.22 3.00
C ASN A 73 -17.50 18.99 3.52
N ARG A 74 -18.58 18.28 3.90
CA ARG A 74 -19.83 18.87 4.40
C ARG A 74 -19.94 18.88 5.92
N SER A 75 -18.98 18.27 6.62
CA SER A 75 -18.88 18.30 8.08
C SER A 75 -18.63 19.72 8.58
N LEU A 76 -19.20 20.07 9.74
CA LEU A 76 -18.84 21.27 10.49
C LEU A 76 -17.38 21.22 10.98
N ALA A 77 -16.82 20.02 11.16
CA ALA A 77 -15.40 19.81 11.43
C ALA A 77 -14.78 19.11 10.21
N PRO A 78 -14.43 19.82 9.13
CA PRO A 78 -13.94 19.19 7.90
C PRO A 78 -12.52 18.64 8.07
N TRP A 79 -12.17 17.59 7.31
CA TRP A 79 -10.85 16.96 7.35
C TRP A 79 -10.27 16.67 5.98
N ASP A 80 -8.98 16.37 5.93
CA ASP A 80 -8.29 15.75 4.79
C ASP A 80 -7.75 14.37 5.17
N TYR A 81 -7.51 13.52 4.18
CA TYR A 81 -6.88 12.22 4.42
C TYR A 81 -5.38 12.30 4.14
N ARG A 82 -4.58 11.81 5.08
CA ARG A 82 -3.18 11.48 4.89
C ARG A 82 -3.07 9.97 4.69
N LEU A 83 -2.39 9.54 3.64
CA LEU A 83 -2.19 8.12 3.35
C LEU A 83 -0.96 7.61 4.09
N ASP A 84 -1.15 6.55 4.88
CA ASP A 84 -0.12 5.73 5.52
C ASP A 84 0.03 4.46 4.69
N GLU A 85 1.12 4.37 3.93
CA GLU A 85 1.43 3.22 3.08
C GLU A 85 2.53 2.38 3.70
N ASP A 86 2.30 1.08 3.80
CA ASP A 86 3.26 0.11 4.32
C ASP A 86 3.19 -1.19 3.50
N PRO A 87 4.21 -1.50 2.68
CA PRO A 87 4.19 -2.65 1.77
C PRO A 87 4.22 -4.00 2.50
N ASP A 88 4.59 -4.02 3.78
CA ASP A 88 4.61 -5.21 4.63
C ASP A 88 3.37 -5.27 5.53
N ARG A 89 2.29 -4.55 5.21
CA ARG A 89 1.04 -4.56 5.97
C ARG A 89 -0.17 -4.82 5.08
N PHE A 90 -1.19 -5.47 5.64
CA PHE A 90 -2.54 -5.52 5.08
C PHE A 90 -3.55 -4.86 6.05
N PRO A 91 -4.37 -3.89 5.58
CA PRO A 91 -4.29 -3.24 4.28
C PRO A 91 -3.01 -2.42 4.13
N GLN A 92 -2.46 -2.39 2.92
CA GLN A 92 -1.21 -1.69 2.60
C GLN A 92 -1.36 -0.18 2.83
N VAL A 93 -2.46 0.38 2.35
CA VAL A 93 -2.77 1.81 2.46
C VAL A 93 -3.87 2.01 3.51
N ILE A 94 -3.60 2.87 4.48
CA ILE A 94 -4.56 3.30 5.49
C ILE A 94 -4.68 4.82 5.43
N ALA A 95 -5.90 5.32 5.32
CA ALA A 95 -6.16 6.76 5.33
C ALA A 95 -6.40 7.26 6.75
N HIS A 96 -5.59 8.22 7.21
CA HIS A 96 -5.76 8.92 8.47
C HIS A 96 -6.38 10.30 8.24
N ALA A 97 -7.53 10.57 8.85
CA ALA A 97 -8.14 11.89 8.83
C ALA A 97 -7.29 12.90 9.64
N LYS A 98 -7.16 14.11 9.09
CA LYS A 98 -6.57 15.28 9.73
C LYS A 98 -7.55 16.43 9.65
N CYS A 99 -8.00 16.94 10.79
CA CYS A 99 -8.92 18.07 10.83
C CYS A 99 -8.27 19.29 10.18
N ARG A 100 -9.03 20.01 9.36
CA ARG A 100 -8.54 21.20 8.62
C ARG A 100 -8.46 22.43 9.52
N LEU A 101 -9.37 22.52 10.47
CA LEU A 101 -9.55 23.65 11.37
C LEU A 101 -9.36 23.20 12.81
N SER A 102 -9.05 24.16 13.69
CA SER A 102 -9.08 23.95 15.14
C SER A 102 -10.48 24.17 15.73
N GLY A 103 -11.21 25.16 15.21
CA GLY A 103 -12.61 25.41 15.50
C GLY A 103 -13.54 24.62 14.59
N CYS A 104 -14.84 24.95 14.59
CA CYS A 104 -15.82 24.36 13.69
C CYS A 104 -16.36 25.39 12.70
N VAL A 105 -16.96 24.94 11.61
CA VAL A 105 -17.63 25.80 10.63
C VAL A 105 -19.05 26.09 11.11
N ASP A 106 -19.46 27.35 11.11
CA ASP A 106 -20.82 27.78 11.44
C ASP A 106 -21.76 27.77 10.22
N SER A 107 -23.01 28.20 10.39
CA SER A 107 -24.00 28.29 9.30
C SER A 107 -23.65 29.30 8.20
N LEU A 108 -22.75 30.25 8.48
CA LEU A 108 -22.26 31.25 7.53
C LEU A 108 -20.98 30.79 6.82
N GLY A 109 -20.47 29.60 7.15
CA GLY A 109 -19.22 29.08 6.60
C GLY A 109 -17.97 29.66 7.25
N GLN A 110 -18.08 30.34 8.39
CA GLN A 110 -16.96 30.91 9.14
C GLN A 110 -16.48 29.97 10.22
N GLU A 111 -15.20 30.09 10.64
CA GLU A 111 -14.67 29.31 11.76
C GLU A 111 -15.15 29.90 13.09
N ASP A 112 -15.93 29.12 13.84
CA ASP A 112 -16.31 29.35 15.22
C ASP A 112 -15.27 28.72 16.16
N HIS A 113 -14.48 29.58 16.80
CA HIS A 113 -13.46 29.19 17.78
C HIS A 113 -14.03 28.90 19.18
N SER A 114 -15.33 29.06 19.40
CA SER A 114 -15.98 28.63 20.65
C SER A 114 -16.19 27.12 20.73
N LEU A 115 -16.03 26.42 19.61
CA LEU A 115 -16.10 24.96 19.47
C LEU A 115 -14.73 24.40 19.06
N ASN A 116 -14.56 23.08 19.16
CA ASN A 116 -13.33 22.41 18.75
C ASN A 116 -13.59 21.32 17.72
N SER A 117 -12.81 21.32 16.64
CA SER A 117 -12.66 20.18 15.73
C SER A 117 -11.71 19.16 16.34
N VAL A 118 -12.23 17.98 16.69
CA VAL A 118 -11.44 16.91 17.32
C VAL A 118 -11.42 15.63 16.46
N PRO A 119 -10.29 14.92 16.38
CA PRO A 119 -10.19 13.67 15.63
C PRO A 119 -10.96 12.53 16.31
N ILE A 120 -11.67 11.73 15.52
CA ILE A 120 -12.30 10.47 15.98
C ILE A 120 -11.32 9.33 15.71
N GLN A 121 -10.92 8.64 16.78
CA GLN A 121 -10.00 7.51 16.70
C GLN A 121 -10.74 6.17 16.75
N GLN A 122 -10.21 5.18 16.03
CA GLN A 122 -10.71 3.81 16.00
C GLN A 122 -9.54 2.83 16.06
N GLU A 123 -9.66 1.79 16.88
CA GLU A 123 -8.74 0.65 16.85
C GLU A 123 -9.17 -0.32 15.74
N ILE A 124 -8.23 -0.67 14.86
CA ILE A 124 -8.40 -1.67 13.82
C ILE A 124 -7.32 -2.75 13.94
N LEU A 125 -7.59 -3.90 13.32
CA LEU A 125 -6.62 -4.97 13.18
C LEU A 125 -5.93 -4.86 11.83
N VAL A 126 -4.61 -5.01 11.82
CA VAL A 126 -3.79 -5.06 10.61
C VAL A 126 -2.94 -6.32 10.64
N LEU A 127 -2.67 -6.90 9.47
CA LEU A 127 -1.73 -8.01 9.35
C LEU A 127 -0.37 -7.46 8.96
N ARG A 128 0.66 -7.77 9.72
CA ARG A 128 2.04 -7.41 9.42
C ARG A 128 2.76 -8.62 8.86
N ARG A 129 3.44 -8.45 7.73
CA ARG A 129 4.34 -9.43 7.14
C ARG A 129 5.72 -9.29 7.78
N GLU A 130 6.28 -10.39 8.23
CA GLU A 130 7.63 -10.47 8.76
C GLU A 130 8.35 -11.65 8.09
N GLN A 131 9.61 -11.45 7.68
CA GLN A 131 10.43 -12.53 7.13
C GLN A 131 11.06 -13.32 8.28
N ARG A 132 10.61 -14.56 8.49
CA ARG A 132 11.22 -15.49 9.44
C ARG A 132 11.74 -16.71 8.68
N GLY A 133 13.06 -16.81 8.53
CA GLY A 133 13.67 -17.86 7.72
C GLY A 133 13.33 -17.69 6.24
N CYS A 134 12.89 -18.78 5.57
CA CYS A 134 12.59 -18.77 4.13
C CYS A 134 11.10 -18.59 3.80
N GLN A 135 10.23 -18.34 4.78
CA GLN A 135 8.80 -18.13 4.54
C GLN A 135 8.34 -16.81 5.19
N PRO A 136 7.51 -16.01 4.49
CA PRO A 136 6.87 -14.86 5.11
C PRO A 136 5.87 -15.34 6.15
N THR A 137 6.05 -14.89 7.38
CA THR A 137 5.08 -15.07 8.46
C THR A 137 4.22 -13.81 8.58
N TYR A 138 2.99 -13.99 9.05
CA TYR A 138 2.09 -12.88 9.31
C TYR A 138 1.67 -12.90 10.78
N HIS A 139 1.65 -11.74 11.41
CA HIS A 139 1.07 -11.56 12.73
C HIS A 139 0.05 -10.44 12.74
N LEU A 140 -0.87 -10.52 13.69
CA LEU A 140 -1.95 -9.56 13.86
C LEU A 140 -1.49 -8.45 14.80
N GLU A 141 -1.62 -7.20 14.37
CA GLU A 141 -1.32 -6.02 15.17
C GLU A 141 -2.57 -5.15 15.34
N LYS A 142 -2.67 -4.48 16.48
CA LYS A 142 -3.66 -3.43 16.71
C LYS A 142 -3.09 -2.09 16.27
N LYS A 143 -3.86 -1.32 15.52
CA LYS A 143 -3.48 0.03 15.07
C LYS A 143 -4.62 1.00 15.35
N VAL A 144 -4.31 2.12 15.98
CA VAL A 144 -5.24 3.25 16.12
C VAL A 144 -5.16 4.10 14.86
N ILE A 145 -6.31 4.35 14.25
CA ILE A 145 -6.46 5.20 13.08
C ILE A 145 -7.40 6.36 13.37
N THR A 146 -7.27 7.46 12.63
CA THR A 146 -8.24 8.55 12.69
C THR A 146 -9.20 8.43 11.52
N VAL A 147 -10.49 8.23 11.77
CA VAL A 147 -11.49 7.97 10.72
C VAL A 147 -12.12 9.24 10.17
N GLY A 148 -12.21 10.28 10.99
CA GLY A 148 -12.80 11.58 10.67
C GLY A 148 -12.58 12.58 11.79
N CYS A 149 -13.28 13.71 11.71
CA CYS A 149 -13.32 14.71 12.78
C CYS A 149 -14.77 15.00 13.18
N THR A 150 -14.96 15.44 14.41
CA THR A 150 -16.25 15.89 14.94
C THR A 150 -16.10 17.25 15.60
N CYS A 151 -17.21 17.97 15.71
CA CYS A 151 -17.28 19.25 16.41
C CYS A 151 -17.77 19.01 17.85
N VAL A 152 -17.08 19.58 18.84
CA VAL A 152 -17.44 19.45 20.26
C VAL A 152 -17.42 20.80 20.98
N ALA A 153 -18.30 20.94 21.96
CA ALA A 153 -18.23 22.05 22.91
C ALA A 153 -17.02 21.88 23.86
N PRO A 154 -16.33 22.97 24.25
CA PRO A 154 -15.27 22.93 25.26
C PRO A 154 -15.79 22.43 26.60
N ILE A 155 -14.92 21.79 27.38
CA ILE A 155 -15.24 21.38 28.76
C ILE A 155 -15.28 22.64 29.63
N VAL A 156 -16.48 23.04 30.05
CA VAL A 156 -16.67 24.12 31.02
C VAL A 156 -16.56 23.53 32.43
N HIS A 157 -15.48 23.83 33.14
CA HIS A 157 -15.40 23.53 34.56
C HIS A 157 -16.14 24.61 35.35
N HIS A 158 -17.34 24.30 35.87
CA HIS A 158 -17.97 25.14 36.87
C HIS A 158 -17.18 25.03 38.18
N GLN A 159 -16.55 26.13 38.61
CA GLN A 159 -16.04 26.24 39.98
C GLN A 159 -17.25 26.49 40.89
N SER A 160 -17.65 25.45 41.61
CA SER A 160 -18.56 25.52 42.76
C SER A 160 -17.80 25.88 44.02
#